data_AF-A0A3D0XV37-F1
#
_entry.id   AF-A0A3D0XV37-F1
#
_cell.length_a   1.000
_cell.length_b   1.000
_cell.length_c   1.000
_cell.angle_alpha   90.00
_cell.angle_beta   90.00
_cell.angle_gamma   90.00
#
_symmetry.space_group_name_H-M   'P 1'
#
loop_
_entity.id
_entity.type
_entity.pdbx_description
1 polymer ?
#
loop_
_entity_poly.entity_id
_entity_poly.type
_entity_poly.pdbx_seq_one_letter_code
_entity_poly.pdbx_strand_id
1 'polypeptide(L)' 'SVIDEKAYLLQNVHTTLQNANIKFPVTVPAGKLFVLGDNRSVSLDSRSSAVGMIDTKKVIGKAKLILFPFSHFGKIKGET' A
#
# COMPACT_ATOMS: atom_id res chain seq x y z
N SER A 1 -4.81 10.62 10.06
CA SER A 1 -3.41 10.69 10.54
C SER A 1 -2.51 11.21 9.43
N VAL A 2 -1.42 11.90 9.79
CA VAL A 2 -0.40 12.36 8.84
C VAL A 2 0.52 11.18 8.50
N ILE A 3 0.79 10.97 7.21
CA ILE A 3 1.63 9.88 6.70
C ILE A 3 2.91 10.49 6.12
N ASP A 4 4.05 9.99 6.60
CA ASP A 4 5.35 10.08 5.93
C ASP A 4 5.62 8.72 5.25
N GLU A 5 5.90 8.76 3.95
CA GLU A 5 6.19 7.56 3.15
C GLU A 5 7.40 6.79 3.69
N LYS A 6 8.41 7.49 4.24
CA LYS A 6 9.65 6.88 4.74
C LYS A 6 9.41 5.84 5.82
N ALA A 7 8.34 6.00 6.62
CA ALA A 7 7.98 5.05 7.67
C ALA A 7 7.61 3.65 7.13
N TYR A 8 7.31 3.55 5.83
CA TYR A 8 6.84 2.32 5.19
C TYR A 8 7.82 1.77 4.15
N LEU A 9 9.02 2.33 4.02
CA LEU A 9 10.05 1.85 3.10
C LEU A 9 11.06 0.97 3.85
N LEU A 10 11.42 -0.17 3.25
CA LEU A 10 12.59 -0.91 3.69
C LEU A 10 13.85 -0.11 3.31
N GLN A 11 14.91 -0.21 4.11
CA GLN A 11 16.21 0.35 3.74
C GLN A 11 16.57 -0.18 2.34
N ASN A 12 16.82 0.73 1.38
CA ASN A 12 17.15 0.50 -0.03
C ASN A 12 15.99 0.40 -1.04
N VAL A 13 14.75 0.76 -0.67
CA VAL A 13 13.66 0.91 -1.66
C VAL A 13 13.62 2.36 -2.17
N HIS A 14 13.98 2.55 -3.44
CA HIS A 14 13.80 3.84 -4.13
C HIS A 14 12.42 3.88 -4.78
N THR A 15 11.59 4.83 -4.35
CA THR A 15 10.32 5.12 -5.02
C THR A 15 10.57 5.99 -6.24
N THR A 16 10.42 5.42 -7.42
CA THR A 16 10.41 6.18 -8.67
C THR A 16 9.14 7.01 -8.72
N LEU A 17 9.27 8.31 -8.45
CA LEU A 17 8.17 9.28 -8.52
C LEU A 17 7.62 9.51 -9.94
N GLN A 18 8.13 8.80 -10.95
CA GLN A 18 7.76 9.04 -12.35
C GLN A 18 6.24 8.96 -12.61
N ASN A 19 5.52 8.16 -11.81
CA ASN A 19 4.05 8.02 -11.89
C ASN A 19 3.30 8.52 -10.65
N ALA A 20 4.01 9.13 -9.68
CA ALA A 20 3.44 9.62 -8.44
C ALA A 20 3.21 11.14 -8.54
N ASN A 21 1.94 11.56 -8.44
CA ASN A 21 1.55 12.97 -8.52
C ASN A 21 1.21 13.54 -7.13
N ILE A 22 1.78 12.97 -6.07
CA ILE A 22 1.48 13.32 -4.67
C ILE A 22 2.70 13.91 -3.96
N LYS A 23 2.46 14.87 -3.06
CA LYS A 23 3.50 15.45 -2.20
C LYS A 23 3.25 15.01 -0.75
N PHE A 24 4.29 14.49 -0.11
CA PHE A 24 4.29 14.15 1.31
C PHE A 24 4.74 15.35 2.16
N PRO A 25 4.30 15.44 3.43
CA PRO A 25 3.41 14.52 4.12
C PRO A 25 1.94 14.65 3.67
N VAL A 26 1.19 13.56 3.74
CA VAL A 26 -0.24 13.54 3.37
C VAL A 26 -1.13 13.25 4.56
N THR A 27 -2.28 13.88 4.63
CA THR A 27 -3.29 13.58 5.65
C THR A 27 -4.38 12.72 5.06
N VAL A 28 -4.61 11.55 5.66
CA VAL A 28 -5.73 10.67 5.27
C VAL A 28 -6.99 11.10 6.02
N PRO A 29 -8.09 11.45 5.31
CA PRO A 29 -9.37 11.76 5.91
C PRO A 29 -9.98 10.56 6.64
N ALA A 30 -10.90 10.83 7.56
CA ALA A 30 -11.68 9.79 8.22
C ALA A 30 -12.44 8.94 7.19
N GLY A 31 -12.47 7.62 7.39
CA GLY A 31 -13.15 6.68 6.47
C GLY A 31 -12.41 6.44 5.14
N LYS A 32 -11.17 6.91 5.00
CA LYS A 32 -10.32 6.65 3.85
C LYS A 32 -9.08 5.84 4.23
N LEU A 33 -8.50 5.17 3.24
CA LEU A 33 -7.25 4.44 3.31
C LEU A 33 -6.28 4.99 2.27
N PHE A 34 -5.01 5.08 2.67
CA PHE A 34 -3.90 5.28 1.75
C PHE A 34 -3.17 3.94 1.62
N VAL A 35 -3.18 3.37 0.41
CA VAL A 35 -2.64 2.03 0.16
C VAL A 35 -1.39 2.12 -0.69
N LEU A 36 -0.43 1.25 -0.40
CA LEU A 36 0.82 1.10 -1.12
C LEU A 36 0.98 -0.38 -1.48
N GLY A 37 1.32 -0.69 -2.73
CA GLY A 37 1.67 -2.06 -3.10
C GLY A 37 3.12 -2.35 -2.72
N ASP A 38 3.45 -3.58 -2.36
CA ASP A 38 4.80 -3.92 -1.88
C ASP A 38 5.91 -3.65 -2.92
N ASN A 39 5.62 -3.89 -4.21
CA ASN A 39 6.53 -3.58 -5.31
C ASN A 39 6.53 -2.07 -5.64
N ARG A 40 7.19 -1.30 -4.77
CA ARG A 40 7.08 0.16 -4.65
C ARG A 40 7.42 0.96 -5.89
N SER A 41 8.33 0.47 -6.74
CA SER A 41 8.79 1.20 -7.93
C SER A 41 7.79 1.14 -9.10
N VAL A 42 6.93 0.11 -9.14
CA VAL A 42 6.02 -0.15 -10.27
C VAL A 42 4.55 -0.22 -9.88
N SER A 43 4.22 -0.16 -8.58
CA SER A 43 2.84 -0.19 -8.13
C SER A 43 2.08 1.08 -8.52
N LEU A 44 0.94 0.91 -9.20
CA LEU A 44 -0.06 1.95 -9.37
C LEU A 44 -0.98 1.94 -8.15
N ASP A 45 -0.66 2.77 -7.16
CA ASP A 45 -1.32 2.81 -5.85
C ASP A 45 -1.73 4.26 -5.48
N SER A 46 -2.07 4.52 -4.21
CA SER A 46 -2.60 5.82 -3.75
C SER A 46 -1.69 7.02 -4.03
N ARG A 47 -0.43 6.81 -4.42
CA ARG A 47 0.48 7.88 -4.85
C ARG A 47 0.13 8.47 -6.21
N SER A 48 -0.62 7.74 -7.03
CA SER A 48 -1.13 8.21 -8.31
C SER A 48 -2.55 8.76 -8.17
N SER A 49 -2.83 9.88 -8.83
CA SER A 49 -4.17 10.46 -8.91
C SER A 49 -5.19 9.53 -9.59
N ALA A 50 -4.74 8.57 -10.39
CA ALA A 50 -5.59 7.57 -11.02
C ALA A 50 -6.22 6.59 -10.01
N VAL A 51 -5.61 6.40 -8.84
CA VAL A 51 -6.11 5.52 -7.76
C VAL A 51 -6.58 6.35 -6.57
N GLY A 52 -5.73 7.25 -6.08
CA GLY A 52 -6.01 8.09 -4.92
C GLY A 52 -6.30 7.30 -3.64
N MET A 53 -6.99 7.94 -2.69
CA MET A 53 -7.35 7.33 -1.42
C MET A 53 -8.64 6.50 -1.55
N ILE A 54 -8.66 5.33 -0.92
CA ILE A 54 -9.75 4.35 -1.05
C ILE A 54 -10.74 4.52 0.11
N ASP A 55 -12.03 4.44 -0.18
CA ASP A 55 -13.05 4.42 0.87
C ASP A 55 -13.01 3.10 1.65
N THR A 56 -13.04 3.15 2.98
CA THR A 56 -13.05 1.93 3.81
C THR A 56 -14.22 1.02 3.48
N LYS A 57 -15.35 1.55 2.99
CA LYS A 57 -16.52 0.77 2.57
C LYS A 57 -16.27 -0.07 1.31
N LYS A 58 -15.22 0.23 0.53
CA LYS A 58 -14.82 -0.56 -0.65
C LYS A 58 -13.93 -1.75 -0.27
N VAL A 59 -13.54 -1.89 1.00
CA VAL A 59 -12.72 -3.01 1.47
C VAL A 59 -13.59 -4.23 1.67
N ILE A 60 -13.37 -5.27 0.87
CA ILE A 60 -14.10 -6.54 0.96
C ILE A 60 -13.59 -7.38 2.14
N GLY A 61 -12.28 -7.39 2.39
CA GLY A 61 -11.68 -8.18 3.46
C GLY A 61 -10.15 -8.06 3.52
N LYS A 62 -9.55 -8.81 4.44
CA LYS A 62 -8.09 -8.92 4.61
C LYS A 62 -7.59 -10.26 4.07
N ALA A 63 -6.50 -10.23 3.32
CA ALA A 63 -5.84 -11.45 2.87
C ALA A 63 -5.11 -12.10 4.07
N LYS A 64 -5.38 -13.38 4.33
CA LYS A 64 -4.80 -14.13 5.46
C LYS A 64 -3.98 -15.35 5.06
N LEU A 65 -4.26 -15.92 3.89
CA LEU A 65 -3.71 -17.20 3.44
C LEU A 65 -3.18 -17.09 2.00
N ILE A 66 -2.10 -17.80 1.74
CA ILE A 66 -1.53 -18.04 0.42
C ILE A 66 -1.88 -19.49 0.06
N LEU A 67 -2.74 -19.67 -0.94
CA LEU A 67 -3.20 -21.01 -1.35
C LEU A 67 -2.31 -21.64 -2.43
N PHE A 68 -1.65 -20.81 -3.25
CA PHE A 68 -0.80 -21.25 -4.37
C PHE A 68 0.40 -20.30 -4.53
N PRO A 69 1.59 -20.78 -4.97
CA PRO A 69 1.94 -22.18 -5.27
C PRO A 69 1.94 -23.07 -4.02
N PHE A 70 1.67 -24.37 -4.15
CA PHE A 70 1.62 -25.29 -3.00
C PHE A 70 2.95 -25.38 -2.24
N SER A 71 4.07 -25.14 -2.92
CA SER A 71 5.40 -24.99 -2.30
C SER A 71 5.52 -23.77 -1.38
N HIS A 72 4.56 -22.85 -1.44
CA HIS A 72 4.47 -21.65 -0.62
C HIS A 72 3.09 -21.50 0.04
N PHE A 73 2.38 -22.61 0.29
CA PHE A 73 1.13 -22.59 1.04
C PHE A 73 1.37 -22.16 2.49
N GLY A 74 0.58 -21.21 2.99
CA GLY A 74 0.73 -20.75 4.35
C GLY A 74 -0.09 -19.51 4.72
N LYS A 75 0.18 -18.96 5.91
CA LYS A 75 -0.39 -17.68 6.36
C LYS A 75 0.50 -16.52 5.91
N ILE A 76 -0.11 -15.38 5.62
CA ILE A 76 0.63 -14.14 5.39
C ILE A 76 1.32 -13.75 6.70
N LYS A 77 2.64 -13.53 6.64
CA LYS A 77 3.45 -13.12 7.80
C LYS A 77 3.20 -11.64 8.10
N GLY A 78 3.09 -11.28 9.38
CA GLY A 78 2.90 -9.88 9.81
C GLY A 78 1.47 -9.52 10.25
N GLU A 79 0.54 -10.46 10.24
CA GLU A 79 -0.70 -10.34 11.02
C GLU A 79 -0.44 -10.88 12.45
N THR A 80 -0.12 -9.98 13.39
CA THR A 80 -0.31 -10.22 14.83
C THR A 80 -1.59 -9.57 15.30
#